data_AF-N2AAS8-F1
#
_entry.id   AF-N2AAS8-F1
#
_cell.length_a   1.000
_cell.length_b   1.000
_cell.length_c   1.000
_cell.angle_alpha   90.00
_cell.angle_beta   90.00
_cell.angle_gamma   90.00
#
_symmetry.space_group_name_H-M   'P 1'
#
loop_
_entity.id
_entity.type
_entity.pdbx_description
1 polymer ?
#
loop_
_entity_poly.entity_id
_entity_poly.type
_entity_poly.pdbx_seq_one_letter_code
_entity_poly.pdbx_strand_id
1 'polypeptide(L)'
;MYNDLLNTDGLYHMNIVAKELRIGRNTMLSYLRGKGIMFYQDNSNVPYQRFMNQKLFAVVETICADGKYRPVTYATKKGLDYIRKLLRKDGYYDTVIE
;
A
#
# COMPACT_ATOMS: atom_id res chain seq x y z
N MET A 1 -11.40 -11.15 13.94
CA MET A 1 -10.59 -11.80 12.89
C MET A 1 -9.89 -10.74 12.04
N TYR A 2 -8.89 -10.04 12.59
CA TYR A 2 -8.16 -8.96 11.88
C TYR A 2 -6.63 -9.06 12.06
N ASN A 3 -6.15 -10.15 12.67
CA ASN A 3 -4.73 -10.36 13.04
C ASN A 3 -4.07 -11.60 12.40
N ASP A 4 -4.78 -12.43 11.62
CA ASP A 4 -4.21 -13.71 11.15
C ASP A 4 -3.27 -13.61 9.94
N LEU A 5 -3.08 -12.43 9.34
CA LEU A 5 -2.22 -12.25 8.17
C LEU A 5 -1.00 -11.35 8.43
N LEU A 6 -0.59 -11.20 9.70
CA LEU A 6 0.61 -10.43 10.04
C LEU A 6 1.92 -11.23 9.91
N ASN A 7 1.89 -12.54 9.68
CA ASN A 7 3.09 -13.37 9.80
C ASN A 7 3.37 -14.19 8.53
N THR A 8 4.38 -13.77 7.76
CA THR A 8 5.62 -14.54 7.46
C THR A 8 6.34 -14.04 6.19
N ASP A 9 5.64 -13.43 5.22
CA ASP A 9 6.25 -13.09 3.91
C ASP A 9 6.70 -11.62 3.71
N GLY A 10 6.71 -10.80 4.77
CA GLY A 10 7.12 -9.38 4.67
C GLY A 10 6.20 -8.51 3.80
N LEU A 11 4.97 -8.97 3.59
CA LEU A 11 3.90 -8.27 2.88
C LEU A 11 2.91 -7.66 3.89
N TYR A 12 2.67 -6.36 3.75
CA TYR A 12 1.81 -5.57 4.60
C TYR A 12 0.58 -5.12 3.83
N HIS A 13 -0.60 -5.41 4.37
CA HIS A 13 -1.84 -4.91 3.79
C HIS A 13 -1.87 -3.38 3.82
N MET A 14 -2.37 -2.73 2.77
CA MET A 14 -2.35 -1.25 2.68
C MET A 14 -3.08 -0.56 3.84
N ASN A 15 -4.07 -1.24 4.46
CA ASN A 15 -4.71 -0.75 5.69
C ASN A 15 -3.71 -0.60 6.86
N ILE A 16 -2.82 -1.58 7.04
CA ILE A 16 -1.79 -1.58 8.09
C ILE A 16 -0.75 -0.51 7.78
N VAL A 17 -0.29 -0.44 6.53
CA VAL A 17 0.64 0.58 6.05
C VAL A 17 0.13 1.99 6.32
N ALA A 18 -1.15 2.26 6.02
CA ALA A 18 -1.77 3.55 6.29
C ALA A 18 -1.77 3.91 7.79
N LYS A 19 -2.14 2.94 8.65
CA LYS A 19 -2.14 3.12 10.11
C LYS A 19 -0.74 3.37 10.66
N GLU A 20 0.24 2.61 10.19
CA GLU A 20 1.66 2.77 10.55
C GLU A 20 2.19 4.15 10.16
N LEU A 21 1.78 4.63 8.99
CA LEU A 21 2.08 5.97 8.50
C LEU A 21 1.17 7.04 9.13
N ARG A 22 0.24 6.73 10.03
CA ARG A 22 -0.68 7.71 10.64
C ARG A 22 -1.42 8.58 9.60
N ILE A 23 -1.68 8.04 8.42
CA ILE A 23 -2.42 8.71 7.34
C ILE A 23 -3.68 7.91 7.03
N GLY A 24 -4.77 8.60 6.70
CA GLY A 24 -6.01 7.93 6.27
C GLY A 24 -5.75 7.03 5.04
N ARG A 25 -6.25 5.79 5.06
CA ARG A 25 -6.06 4.83 3.96
C ARG A 25 -6.45 5.41 2.60
N ASN A 26 -7.64 6.00 2.51
CA ASN A 26 -8.13 6.55 1.26
C ASN A 26 -7.30 7.76 0.80
N THR A 27 -6.79 8.57 1.75
CA THR A 27 -5.87 9.67 1.48
C THR A 27 -4.55 9.15 0.92
N MET A 28 -3.96 8.13 1.56
CA MET A 28 -2.74 7.49 1.08
C MET A 28 -2.90 6.89 -0.32
N LEU A 29 -3.99 6.16 -0.57
CA LEU A 29 -4.26 5.60 -1.90
C LEU A 29 -4.48 6.68 -2.96
N SER A 30 -5.14 7.80 -2.60
CA SER A 30 -5.31 8.94 -3.50
C SER A 30 -4.00 9.63 -3.81
N TYR A 31 -3.14 9.80 -2.81
CA TYR A 31 -1.78 10.33 -2.97
C TYR A 31 -0.93 9.46 -3.90
N LEU A 32 -0.94 8.13 -3.69
CA LEU A 32 -0.19 7.20 -4.54
C LEU A 32 -0.71 7.17 -5.98
N ARG A 33 -2.02 7.34 -6.18
CA ARG A 33 -2.60 7.50 -7.53
C ARG A 33 -2.17 8.82 -8.18
N GLY A 34 -2.21 9.93 -7.45
CA GLY A 34 -1.75 11.23 -7.92
C GLY A 34 -0.27 11.26 -8.33
N LYS A 35 0.56 10.42 -7.69
CA LYS A 35 1.99 10.24 -8.05
C LYS A 35 2.23 9.24 -9.18
N GLY A 36 1.19 8.64 -9.76
CA GLY A 36 1.32 7.60 -10.77
C GLY A 36 2.03 6.35 -10.25
N ILE A 37 1.83 6.02 -8.97
CA ILE A 37 2.35 4.80 -8.33
C ILE A 37 1.33 3.68 -8.41
N MET A 38 0.06 4.03 -8.22
CA MET A 38 -1.08 3.14 -8.37
C MET A 38 -2.08 3.73 -9.36
N PHE A 39 -2.94 2.88 -9.89
CA PHE A 39 -4.11 3.27 -10.66
C PHE A 39 -5.33 2.51 -10.14
N TYR A 40 -6.51 3.00 -10.51
CA TYR A 40 -7.76 2.37 -10.12
C TYR A 40 -8.25 1.46 -11.24
N GLN A 41 -8.50 0.20 -10.92
CA GLN A 41 -8.98 -0.82 -11.84
C GLN A 41 -9.91 -1.78 -11.11
N ASP A 42 -11.10 -2.04 -11.66
CA ASP A 42 -12.07 -3.03 -11.16
C ASP A 42 -12.32 -2.95 -9.64
N ASN A 43 -12.59 -1.72 -9.18
CA ASN A 43 -12.79 -1.38 -7.78
C ASN A 43 -11.58 -1.60 -6.84
N SER A 44 -10.41 -1.91 -7.39
CA SER A 44 -9.16 -2.13 -6.68
C SER A 44 -8.10 -1.08 -7.03
N ASN A 45 -7.17 -0.83 -6.10
CA ASN A 45 -6.02 0.04 -6.34
C ASN A 45 -4.83 -0.85 -6.68
N VAL A 46 -4.35 -0.78 -7.92
CA VAL A 46 -3.31 -1.66 -8.45
C VAL A 46 -2.03 -0.85 -8.70
N PRO A 47 -0.86 -1.31 -8.23
CA PRO A 47 0.42 -0.65 -8.51
C PRO A 47 0.86 -0.86 -9.96
N TYR A 48 1.54 0.12 -10.56
CA TYR A 48 2.13 -0.07 -11.88
C TYR A 48 3.24 -1.14 -11.84
N GLN A 49 3.37 -1.89 -12.94
CA GLN A 49 4.34 -2.99 -13.09
C GLN A 49 5.77 -2.60 -12.67
N ARG A 50 6.21 -1.36 -12.99
CA ARG A 50 7.53 -0.86 -12.61
C ARG A 50 7.81 -0.89 -11.09
N PHE A 51 6.79 -0.69 -10.25
CA PHE A 51 6.96 -0.71 -8.79
C PHE A 51 6.84 -2.12 -8.21
N MET A 52 6.12 -3.01 -8.89
CA MET A 52 6.12 -4.44 -8.59
C MET A 52 7.49 -5.06 -8.91
N ASN A 53 8.06 -4.73 -10.08
CA ASN A 53 9.40 -5.17 -10.48
C ASN A 53 10.49 -4.69 -9.50
N GLN A 54 10.31 -3.52 -8.88
CA GLN A 54 11.20 -2.99 -7.83
C GLN A 54 11.00 -3.65 -6.45
N LYS A 55 10.08 -4.61 -6.35
CA LYS A 55 9.66 -5.30 -5.11
C LYS A 55 9.16 -4.34 -4.03
N LEU A 56 8.49 -3.26 -4.43
CA LEU A 56 7.85 -2.32 -3.50
C LEU A 56 6.43 -2.78 -3.14
N PHE A 57 5.72 -3.32 -4.11
CA PHE A 57 4.35 -3.79 -3.94
C PHE A 57 4.21 -5.19 -4.52
N ALA A 58 3.25 -5.93 -3.98
CA ALA A 58 2.81 -7.21 -4.51
C ALA A 58 1.27 -7.18 -4.64
N VAL A 59 0.75 -7.82 -5.66
CA VAL A 59 -0.69 -8.03 -5.84
C VAL A 59 -0.93 -9.51 -5.68
N VAL A 60 -1.83 -9.85 -4.75
CA VAL A 60 -2.24 -11.24 -4.50
C VAL A 60 -3.73 -11.33 -4.80
N GLU A 61 -4.09 -12.29 -5.65
CA GLU A 61 -5.50 -12.58 -5.93
C GLU A 61 -6.09 -13.28 -4.72
N THR A 62 -7.09 -12.64 -4.10
CA THR A 62 -7.78 -13.20 -2.95
C THR A 62 -9.23 -13.50 -3.34
N ILE A 63 -9.71 -14.68 -2.94
CA ILE A 63 -11.12 -15.05 -3.08
C ILE A 63 -11.88 -14.24 -2.02
N CYS A 64 -12.68 -13.27 -2.46
CA CYS A 64 -13.59 -12.57 -1.57
C CYS A 64 -14.75 -13.48 -1.15
N ALA A 65 -15.45 -13.12 -0.07
CA ALA A 65 -16.60 -13.87 0.45
C ALA A 65 -17.71 -14.13 -0.60
N ASP A 66 -17.76 -13.32 -1.65
CA ASP A 66 -18.68 -13.45 -2.79
C ASP A 66 -18.22 -14.50 -3.84
N GLY A 67 -17.15 -15.26 -3.58
CA GLY A 67 -16.57 -16.23 -4.51
C GLY A 67 -15.83 -15.61 -5.71
N LYS A 68 -15.74 -14.27 -5.79
CA LYS A 68 -15.04 -13.55 -6.86
C LYS A 68 -13.59 -13.30 -6.48
N TYR A 69 -12.69 -13.57 -7.43
CA TYR A 69 -11.29 -13.17 -7.33
C TYR A 69 -11.20 -11.65 -7.39
N ARG A 70 -10.55 -11.05 -6.38
CA ARG A 70 -10.21 -9.62 -6.41
C ARG A 70 -8.71 -9.46 -6.17
N PRO A 71 -8.04 -8.60 -6.96
CA PRO A 71 -6.65 -8.28 -6.71
C PRO A 71 -6.56 -7.43 -5.45
N VAL A 72 -5.80 -7.92 -4.46
CA VAL A 72 -5.50 -7.20 -3.23
C VAL A 72 -4.03 -6.78 -3.27
N THR A 73 -3.80 -5.48 -3.10
CA THR A 73 -2.46 -4.90 -3.10
C THR A 73 -1.86 -4.91 -1.70
N TYR A 74 -0.62 -5.35 -1.62
CA TYR A 74 0.23 -5.36 -0.43
C TYR A 74 1.49 -4.54 -0.70
N ALA A 75 2.03 -3.91 0.34
CA ALA A 75 3.34 -3.28 0.30
C ALA A 75 4.37 -4.18 0.96
N THR A 76 5.59 -4.22 0.45
CA THR A 76 6.71 -4.83 1.17
C THR A 76 7.24 -3.86 2.23
N LYS A 77 8.16 -4.30 3.10
CA LYS A 77 8.93 -3.39 3.98
C LYS A 77 9.57 -2.24 3.19
N LYS A 78 10.14 -2.54 2.02
CA LYS A 78 10.73 -1.56 1.10
C LYS A 78 9.67 -0.60 0.53
N GLY A 79 8.47 -1.11 0.23
CA GLY A 79 7.33 -0.29 -0.19
C GLY A 79 6.86 0.68 0.89
N LEU A 80 6.75 0.21 2.14
CA LEU A 80 6.42 1.05 3.29
C LEU A 80 7.43 2.20 3.45
N ASP A 81 8.73 1.90 3.43
CA ASP A 81 9.78 2.91 3.55
C ASP A 81 9.77 3.88 2.36
N TYR A 82 9.47 3.39 1.15
CA TYR A 82 9.32 4.24 -0.03
C TYR A 82 8.17 5.23 0.13
N ILE A 83 6.99 4.77 0.56
CA ILE A 83 5.84 5.65 0.83
C ILE A 83 6.18 6.67 1.92
N ARG A 84 6.83 6.22 3.01
CA ARG A 84 7.26 7.10 4.11
C ARG A 84 8.16 8.23 3.61
N LYS A 85 9.15 7.91 2.78
CA LYS A 85 10.07 8.90 2.17
C LYS A 85 9.34 9.88 1.27
N LEU A 86 8.41 9.39 0.45
CA LEU A 86 7.60 10.23 -0.44
C LEU A 86 6.72 11.22 0.34
N LEU A 87 6.01 10.73 1.36
CA LEU A 87 5.16 11.56 2.19
C LEU A 87 5.98 12.64 2.92
N ARG A 88 7.14 12.29 3.50
CA ARG A 88 8.05 13.27 4.10
C ARG A 88 8.55 14.30 3.09
N LYS A 89 8.93 13.87 1.89
CA LYS A 89 9.40 14.76 0.81
C LYS A 89 8.34 15.80 0.41
N ASP A 90 7.07 15.39 0.43
CA ASP A 90 5.95 16.27 0.06
C ASP A 90 5.32 17.00 1.27
N GLY A 91 5.95 16.95 2.45
CA GLY A 91 5.50 17.69 3.63
C GLY A 91 4.27 17.13 4.34
N TYR A 92 3.91 15.86 4.12
CA TYR A 92 2.78 15.21 4.82
C TYR A 92 3.03 14.97 6.32
N TYR A 93 4.29 15.02 6.73
CA TYR A 93 4.67 15.11 8.14
C TYR A 93 5.50 16.36 8.29
N ASP A 94 5.15 17.19 9.27
CA ASP A 94 6.11 18.16 9.78
C ASP A 94 7.36 17.38 10.15
N THR A 95 8.50 17.84 9.64
CA THR A 95 9.81 17.32 10.02
C THR A 95 9.97 17.48 11.52
N VAL A 96 9.54 16.47 12.28
CA VAL A 96 10.06 16.25 13.63
C VAL A 96 11.49 15.80 13.39
N ILE A 97 12.35 16.80 13.49
CA ILE A 97 13.79 16.68 13.60
C ILE A 97 14.03 15.78 14.82
N GLU A 98 14.60 14.60 14.61
CA GLU A 98 15.41 13.92 15.62
C GLU A 98 16.86 14.26 15.33
#